data_AF-A0A9D7JCK9-F1
#
_entry.id   AF-A0A9D7JCK9-F1
#
_cell.length_a   1.000
_cell.length_b   1.000
_cell.length_c   1.000
_cell.angle_alpha   90.00
_cell.angle_beta   90.00
_cell.angle_gamma   90.00
#
_symmetry.space_group_name_H-M   'P 1'
#
loop_
_entity.id
_entity.type
_entity.pdbx_description
1 polymer ?
#
loop_
_entity_poly.entity_id
_entity_poly.type
_entity_poly.pdbx_seq_one_letter_code
_entity_poly.pdbx_strand_id
1 'polypeptide(L)'
;MAAGGSVALALIRWVHTAIYVVMAGSTFMLLYAGVTGASGPWLWVALILLAIESVVFVGNGMKCPLTELAVRHGATSGRVFDTFLPEIATRYTFRFFGTIMVVGLVLVLGRWIGVIG
;
A
#
# COMPACT_ATOMS: atom_id res chain seq x y z
N MET A 1 4.78 -4.36 35.24
CA MET A 1 5.21 -5.19 34.10
C MET A 1 3.97 -5.72 33.39
N ALA A 2 3.67 -5.23 32.19
CA ALA A 2 2.69 -5.83 31.27
C ALA A 2 3.27 -5.75 29.85
N ALA A 3 4.35 -6.49 29.63
CA ALA A 3 5.17 -6.46 28.40
C ALA A 3 4.69 -7.46 27.32
N GLY A 4 3.44 -7.92 27.37
CA GLY A 4 2.91 -8.95 26.47
C GLY A 4 2.15 -8.42 25.23
N GLY A 5 1.60 -7.19 25.29
CA GLY A 5 0.75 -6.64 24.22
C GLY A 5 1.40 -5.58 23.33
N SER A 6 2.50 -4.96 23.76
CA SER A 6 3.15 -3.85 23.04
C SER A 6 4.02 -4.31 21.87
N VAL A 7 4.68 -5.45 21.98
CA VAL A 7 5.63 -5.95 20.97
C VAL A 7 4.92 -6.40 19.70
N ALA A 8 3.80 -7.14 19.82
CA ALA A 8 3.03 -7.59 18.65
C ALA A 8 2.47 -6.42 17.85
N LEU A 9 1.93 -5.39 18.52
CA LEU A 9 1.45 -4.18 17.86
C LEU A 9 2.57 -3.38 17.21
N ALA A 10 3.71 -3.25 17.89
CA ALA A 10 4.88 -2.58 17.33
C ALA A 10 5.37 -3.31 16.08
N LEU A 11 5.40 -4.64 16.10
CA LEU A 11 5.79 -5.48 14.97
C LEU A 11 4.81 -5.33 13.80
N ILE A 12 3.50 -5.36 14.04
CA ILE A 12 2.48 -5.11 13.00
C ILE A 12 2.69 -3.72 12.38
N ARG A 13 2.94 -2.68 13.19
CA ARG A 13 3.23 -1.33 12.66
C ARG A 13 4.51 -1.32 11.82
N TRP A 14 5.59 -1.93 12.30
CA TRP A 14 6.86 -1.98 11.57
C TRP A 14 6.73 -2.69 10.24
N VAL A 15 6.07 -3.86 10.23
CA VAL A 15 5.77 -4.62 9.02
C VAL A 15 4.89 -3.79 8.08
N HIS A 16 3.86 -3.11 8.60
CA HIS A 16 3.00 -2.26 7.79
C HIS A 16 3.78 -1.10 7.15
N THR A 17 4.60 -0.39 7.91
CA THR A 17 5.44 0.69 7.39
C THR A 17 6.44 0.17 6.35
N ALA A 18 7.04 -0.99 6.57
CA ALA A 18 7.97 -1.60 5.61
C ALA A 18 7.27 -1.94 4.29
N ILE A 19 6.09 -2.58 4.35
CA ILE A 19 5.26 -2.86 3.17
C ILE A 19 4.90 -1.53 2.48
N TYR A 20 4.44 -0.54 3.25
CA TYR A 20 4.07 0.77 2.71
C TYR A 20 5.21 1.45 1.94
N VAL A 21 6.44 1.42 2.46
CA VAL A 21 7.61 1.97 1.77
C VAL A 21 7.89 1.22 0.46
N VAL A 22 7.79 -0.11 0.45
CA VAL A 22 7.97 -0.93 -0.76
C VAL A 22 6.90 -0.62 -1.80
N MET A 23 5.63 -0.47 -1.38
CA MET A 23 4.51 -0.16 -2.26
C MET A 23 4.59 1.27 -2.82
N ALA A 24 5.00 2.23 -1.99
CA ALA A 24 5.26 3.60 -2.41
C ALA A 24 6.37 3.64 -3.46
N GLY A 25 7.50 2.97 -3.22
CA GLY A 25 8.59 2.85 -4.17
C GLY A 25 8.15 2.18 -5.48
N SER A 26 7.36 1.12 -5.41
CA SER A 26 6.80 0.43 -6.58
C SER A 26 5.88 1.34 -7.39
N THR A 27 5.08 2.18 -6.75
CA THR A 27 4.19 3.15 -7.40
C THR A 27 5.00 4.23 -8.13
N PHE A 28 6.06 4.76 -7.51
CA PHE A 28 6.97 5.70 -8.18
C PHE A 28 7.69 5.06 -9.36
N MET A 29 8.11 3.80 -9.23
CA MET A 29 8.75 3.06 -10.32
C MET A 29 7.79 2.81 -11.49
N LEU A 30 6.52 2.49 -11.19
CA LEU A 30 5.46 2.35 -12.20
C LEU A 30 5.23 3.67 -12.94
N LEU A 31 5.14 4.79 -12.21
CA LEU A 31 4.99 6.12 -12.80
C LEU A 31 6.20 6.48 -13.67
N TYR A 32 7.41 6.25 -13.16
CA TYR A 32 8.65 6.49 -13.90
C TYR A 32 8.71 5.66 -15.18
N ALA A 33 8.35 4.37 -15.12
CA ALA A 33 8.29 3.49 -16.27
C ALA A 33 7.21 3.92 -17.29
N GLY A 34 6.05 4.41 -16.80
CA GLY A 34 5.00 4.96 -17.64
C GLY A 34 5.42 6.22 -18.39
N VAL A 35 6.16 7.12 -17.71
CA VAL A 35 6.62 8.40 -18.29
C VAL A 35 7.83 8.23 -19.22
N THR A 36 8.83 7.45 -18.80
CA THR A 36 10.09 7.27 -19.56
C THR A 36 10.02 6.16 -20.60
N GLY A 37 9.04 5.28 -20.47
CA GLY A 37 8.94 4.06 -21.26
C GLY A 37 9.93 2.96 -20.90
N ALA A 38 10.59 3.03 -19.74
CA ALA A 38 11.45 1.97 -19.27
C ALA A 38 10.65 0.71 -18.88
N SER A 39 10.65 -0.32 -19.74
CA SER A 39 10.03 -1.63 -19.47
C SER A 39 11.08 -2.67 -19.09
N GLY A 40 11.46 -2.70 -17.81
CA GLY A 40 12.39 -3.69 -17.26
C GLY A 40 11.70 -4.80 -16.45
N PRO A 41 12.40 -5.89 -16.08
CA PRO A 41 11.86 -6.95 -15.22
C PRO A 41 11.40 -6.42 -13.84
N TRP A 42 12.04 -5.35 -13.35
CA TRP A 42 11.64 -4.66 -12.12
C TRP A 42 10.22 -4.07 -12.17
N LEU A 43 9.74 -3.67 -13.37
CA LEU A 43 8.38 -3.17 -13.55
C LEU A 43 7.35 -4.27 -13.32
N TRP A 44 7.63 -5.48 -13.82
CA TRP A 44 6.76 -6.65 -13.62
C TRP A 44 6.67 -7.03 -12.15
N VAL A 45 7.79 -7.01 -11.43
CA VAL A 45 7.80 -7.25 -9.99
C VAL A 45 6.96 -6.20 -9.25
N ALA A 46 7.14 -4.91 -9.57
CA ALA A 46 6.34 -3.84 -9.00
C ALA A 46 4.84 -4.02 -9.28
N LEU A 47 4.47 -4.34 -10.53
CA LEU A 47 3.09 -4.57 -10.95
C LEU A 47 2.44 -5.74 -10.20
N ILE A 48 3.15 -6.86 -10.06
CA ILE A 48 2.65 -8.03 -9.33
C ILE A 48 2.43 -7.67 -7.85
N LEU A 49 3.38 -6.97 -7.22
CA LEU A 49 3.23 -6.51 -5.83
C LEU A 49 2.03 -5.56 -5.67
N LEU A 50 1.90 -4.58 -6.56
CA LEU A 50 0.77 -3.65 -6.63
C LEU A 50 -0.57 -4.38 -6.81
N ALA A 51 -0.61 -5.39 -7.68
CA ALA A 51 -1.80 -6.19 -7.93
C ALA A 51 -2.21 -7.03 -6.71
N ILE A 52 -1.26 -7.76 -6.10
CA ILE A 52 -1.51 -8.58 -4.92
C ILE A 52 -2.06 -7.71 -3.78
N GLU A 53 -1.39 -6.59 -3.48
CA GLU A 53 -1.83 -5.69 -2.42
C GLU A 53 -3.21 -5.11 -2.72
N SER A 54 -3.47 -4.71 -3.98
CA SER A 54 -4.78 -4.18 -4.39
C SER A 54 -5.89 -5.21 -4.17
N VAL A 55 -5.66 -6.47 -4.54
CA VAL A 55 -6.63 -7.57 -4.31
C VAL A 55 -6.88 -7.78 -2.83
N VAL A 56 -5.82 -7.81 -2.01
CA VAL A 56 -5.93 -7.93 -0.56
C VAL A 56 -6.71 -6.76 0.03
N PHE A 57 -6.47 -5.53 -0.45
CA PHE A 57 -7.12 -4.32 0.04
C PHE A 57 -8.61 -4.25 -0.32
N VAL A 58 -8.94 -4.59 -1.57
CA VAL A 58 -10.33 -4.66 -2.05
C VAL A 58 -11.09 -5.79 -1.34
N GLY A 59 -10.45 -6.95 -1.15
CA GLY A 59 -11.03 -8.09 -0.43
C GLY A 59 -11.32 -7.80 1.04
N ASN A 60 -10.57 -6.88 1.66
CA ASN A 60 -10.80 -6.40 3.03
C ASN A 60 -11.65 -5.12 3.10
N GLY A 61 -12.33 -4.73 2.02
CA GLY A 61 -13.28 -3.63 2.02
C GLY A 61 -12.65 -2.24 2.13
N MET A 62 -11.51 -2.03 1.44
CA MET A 62 -10.74 -0.78 1.48
C MET A 62 -10.17 -0.44 2.87
N LYS A 63 -9.99 -1.45 3.70
CA LYS A 63 -9.32 -1.35 5.01
C LYS A 63 -8.04 -2.18 5.00
N CYS A 64 -7.03 -1.71 5.72
CA CYS A 64 -5.79 -2.46 5.86
C CYS A 64 -6.02 -3.68 6.77
N PRO A 65 -5.78 -4.92 6.28
CA PRO A 65 -6.01 -6.13 7.07
C PRO A 65 -5.14 -6.18 8.34
N LEU A 66 -3.95 -5.56 8.32
CA LEU A 66 -3.08 -5.48 9.50
C LEU A 66 -3.70 -4.70 10.66
N THR A 67 -4.51 -3.69 10.34
CA THR A 67 -5.24 -2.92 11.36
C THR A 67 -6.31 -3.76 12.03
N GLU A 68 -7.04 -4.57 11.25
CA GLU A 68 -8.04 -5.48 11.78
C GLU A 68 -7.41 -6.63 12.58
N LEU A 69 -6.24 -7.12 12.14
CA LEU A 69 -5.47 -8.12 12.88
C LEU A 69 -4.95 -7.58 14.22
N ALA A 70 -4.54 -6.30 14.27
CA ALA A 70 -4.14 -5.63 15.51
C ALA A 70 -5.30 -5.53 16.52
N VAL A 71 -6.51 -5.19 16.04
CA VAL A 71 -7.71 -5.16 16.88
C VAL A 71 -8.05 -6.56 17.42
N ARG A 72 -7.94 -7.60 16.57
CA ARG A 72 -8.15 -9.00 16.99
C ARG A 72 -7.12 -9.49 18.02
N HIS A 73 -5.90 -8.97 18.02
CA HIS A 73 -4.85 -9.32 18.98
C HIS A 73 -4.93 -8.55 20.33
N GLY A 74 -6.09 -7.98 20.65
CA GLY A 74 -6.35 -7.39 21.97
C GLY A 74 -5.99 -5.90 22.07
N ALA A 75 -5.82 -5.24 20.93
CA ALA A 75 -5.64 -3.81 20.94
C ALA A 75 -6.99 -3.09 21.06
N THR A 76 -7.18 -2.35 22.14
CA THR A 76 -8.35 -1.50 22.33
C THR A 76 -8.43 -0.53 21.16
N SER A 77 -9.56 -0.52 20.45
CA SER A 77 -9.78 0.21 19.19
C SER A 77 -9.38 1.70 19.24
N GLY A 78 -9.32 2.33 20.42
CA GLY A 78 -8.77 3.69 20.60
C GLY A 78 -7.24 3.77 20.49
N ARG A 79 -6.48 2.86 21.11
CA ARG A 79 -5.01 2.94 21.19
C ARG A 79 -4.25 2.44 19.97
N VAL A 80 -4.90 1.69 19.06
CA VAL A 80 -4.30 1.26 17.78
C VAL A 80 -4.16 2.41 16.81
N PHE A 81 -5.16 3.28 16.79
CA PHE A 81 -5.25 4.41 15.86
C PHE A 81 -4.61 5.69 16.43
N ASP A 82 -4.50 5.80 17.76
CA ASP A 82 -4.05 7.01 18.45
C ASP A 82 -2.58 7.42 18.26
N THR A 83 -1.74 6.64 17.57
CA THR A 83 -0.31 7.03 17.47
C THR A 83 0.19 7.38 16.07
N PHE A 84 -0.45 7.01 14.94
CA PHE A 84 0.14 7.40 13.65
C PHE A 84 -0.78 7.90 12.53
N LEU A 85 -2.06 7.55 12.43
CA LEU A 85 -2.94 8.23 11.44
C LEU A 85 -4.41 8.18 11.88
N PRO A 86 -5.11 9.32 11.99
CA PRO A 86 -6.57 9.34 12.07
C PRO A 86 -7.16 8.71 10.80
N GLU A 87 -8.32 8.05 10.90
CA GLU A 87 -8.99 7.39 9.76
C GLU A 87 -9.12 8.29 8.51
N ILE A 88 -9.22 9.60 8.69
CA ILE A 88 -9.31 10.61 7.63
C ILE A 88 -7.98 10.72 6.87
N ALA A 89 -6.85 10.75 7.58
CA ALA A 89 -5.52 10.85 6.96
C ALA A 89 -5.17 9.56 6.22
N THR A 90 -5.52 8.40 6.79
CA THR A 90 -5.37 7.10 6.11
C THR A 90 -6.20 7.08 4.82
N ARG A 91 -7.45 7.55 4.86
CA ARG A 91 -8.33 7.58 3.68
C ARG A 91 -7.80 8.52 2.59
N TYR A 92 -7.23 9.66 2.96
CA TYR A 92 -6.66 10.62 2.01
C TYR A 92 -5.36 10.11 1.38
N THR A 93 -4.43 9.61 2.19
CA THR A 93 -3.15 9.05 1.70
C THR A 93 -3.40 7.82 0.82
N PHE A 94 -4.33 6.93 1.20
CA PHE A 94 -4.72 5.81 0.35
C PHE A 94 -5.32 6.26 -0.98
N ARG A 95 -6.19 7.28 -0.98
CA ARG A 95 -6.74 7.81 -2.23
C ARG A 95 -5.66 8.42 -3.11
N PHE A 96 -4.74 9.18 -2.53
CA PHE A 96 -3.64 9.80 -3.26
C PHE A 96 -2.71 8.76 -3.91
N PHE A 97 -2.23 7.79 -3.14
CA PHE A 97 -1.40 6.70 -3.68
C PHE A 97 -2.16 5.82 -4.66
N GLY A 98 -3.43 5.51 -4.38
CA GLY A 98 -4.31 4.79 -5.30
C GLY A 98 -4.48 5.52 -6.63
N THR A 99 -4.68 6.84 -6.62
CA THR A 99 -4.76 7.63 -7.85
C THR A 99 -3.45 7.61 -8.64
N ILE A 100 -2.30 7.75 -7.98
CA ILE A 100 -1.00 7.66 -8.67
C ILE A 100 -0.80 6.27 -9.28
N MET A 101 -1.15 5.20 -8.55
CA MET A 101 -1.08 3.83 -9.06
C MET A 101 -1.95 3.64 -10.30
N VAL A 102 -3.21 4.09 -10.27
CA VAL A 102 -4.12 4.02 -11.43
C VAL A 102 -3.56 4.81 -12.61
N VAL A 103 -3.07 6.03 -12.37
CA VAL A 103 -2.46 6.86 -13.43
C VAL A 103 -1.23 6.18 -14.03
N GLY A 104 -0.32 5.66 -13.21
CA GLY A 104 0.86 4.93 -13.66
C GLY A 104 0.50 3.67 -14.46
N LEU A 105 -0.52 2.93 -14.01
CA LEU A 105 -1.02 1.75 -14.71
C LEU A 105 -1.63 2.11 -16.07
N VAL A 106 -2.44 3.17 -16.13
CA VAL A 106 -3.05 3.67 -17.38
C VAL A 106 -1.97 4.12 -18.36
N LEU A 107 -0.92 4.80 -17.90
CA LEU A 107 0.21 5.21 -18.74
C LEU A 107 0.96 4.00 -19.32
N VAL A 108 1.27 3.00 -18.49
CA VAL A 108 1.95 1.77 -18.94
C VAL A 108 1.06 0.98 -19.91
N LEU A 109 -0.23 0.86 -19.62
CA LEU A 109 -1.20 0.21 -20.51
C LEU A 109 -1.33 0.98 -21.83
N GLY A 110 -1.46 2.31 -21.80
CA GLY A 110 -1.52 3.15 -23.00
C GLY A 110 -0.30 2.98 -23.90
N ARG A 111 0.88 2.81 -23.31
CA ARG A 111 2.11 2.44 -24.03
C ARG A 111 2.04 1.04 -24.63
N TRP A 112 1.57 0.05 -23.87
CA TRP A 112 1.42 -1.33 -24.34
C TRP A 112 0.42 -1.47 -25.50
N ILE A 113 -0.66 -0.69 -25.48
CA ILE A 113 -1.70 -0.70 -26.51
C ILE A 113 -1.26 0.12 -27.75
N GLY A 114 -0.09 0.76 -27.72
CA GLY A 114 0.42 1.60 -28.82
C GLY A 114 -0.30 2.94 -28.96
N VAL A 115 -1.04 3.37 -27.93
CA VAL A 115 -1.71 4.69 -27.89
C VAL A 115 -0.70 5.79 -27.51
N ILE A 116 0.32 5.42 -26.75
CA ILE A 116 1.40 6.30 -26.29
C ILE A 116 2.73 5.67 -26.74
N GLY A 117 3.11 5.85 -28.00
CA GLY A 117 4.33 5.24 -28.55
C GLY A 117 4.33 5.23 -30.06
#